data_AF-A0A183E7K5-F1
#
_entry.id   AF-A0A183E7K5-F1
#
_cell.length_a   1.000
_cell.length_b   1.000
_cell.length_c   1.000
_cell.angle_alpha   90.00
_cell.angle_beta   90.00
_cell.angle_gamma   90.00
#
_symmetry.space_group_name_H-M   'P 1'
#
loop_
_entity.id
_entity.type
_entity.pdbx_description
1 polymer ?
#
loop_
_entity_poly.entity_id
_entity_poly.type
_entity_poly.pdbx_seq_one_letter_code
_entity_poly.pdbx_strand_id
1 'polypeptide(L)'
;LQLWEARYIHQNYFAALNGSAPIHEICRDVFDFPLMSETFCAELVEECEYYGRWSDGRNEPVESIMMFVVRYRPDEQASLRPHHDASTYSIDVALNKRGVDYEGGGVRFLRYNCTFDADTVGYSMIFPGRLTHLHEGLATTQGTRYIAVSFINP
;
A
#
# COMPACT_ATOMS: atom_id res chain seq x y z
N LEU A 1 -13.85 -20.21 -5.24
CA LEU A 1 -12.40 -20.02 -5.01
C LEU A 1 -11.70 -19.72 -6.33
N GLN A 2 -11.63 -20.65 -7.30
CA GLN A 2 -10.94 -20.42 -8.59
C GLN A 2 -11.38 -19.18 -9.38
N LEU A 3 -12.68 -18.87 -9.46
CA LEU A 3 -13.16 -17.68 -10.18
C LEU A 3 -12.74 -16.36 -9.50
N TRP A 4 -12.68 -16.35 -8.17
CA TRP A 4 -12.27 -15.17 -7.42
C TRP A 4 -10.77 -14.94 -7.57
N GLU A 5 -9.98 -16.00 -7.42
CA GLU A 5 -8.53 -15.96 -7.62
C GLU A 5 -8.17 -15.48 -9.03
N ALA A 6 -8.81 -16.06 -10.06
CA ALA A 6 -8.58 -15.68 -11.45
C ALA A 6 -8.94 -14.21 -11.76
N ARG A 7 -9.89 -13.62 -11.00
CA ARG A 7 -10.31 -12.23 -11.19
C ARG A 7 -9.45 -11.25 -10.40
N TYR A 8 -9.07 -11.60 -9.18
CA TYR A 8 -8.59 -10.63 -8.19
C TYR A 8 -7.15 -10.82 -7.74
N ILE A 9 -6.56 -12.00 -7.93
CA ILE A 9 -5.13 -12.23 -7.63
C ILE A 9 -4.30 -11.83 -8.85
N HIS A 10 -3.17 -11.19 -8.60
CA HIS A 10 -2.26 -10.79 -9.67
C HIS A 10 -1.79 -12.02 -10.47
N GLN A 11 -1.78 -11.95 -11.80
CA GLN A 11 -1.40 -13.07 -12.68
C GLN A 11 -0.02 -13.68 -12.36
N ASN A 12 0.92 -12.86 -11.88
CA ASN A 12 2.27 -13.28 -11.51
C ASN A 12 2.43 -13.70 -10.03
N TYR A 13 1.37 -13.63 -9.20
CA TYR A 13 1.45 -13.94 -7.77
C TYR A 13 1.97 -15.36 -7.53
N PHE A 14 1.40 -16.36 -8.19
CA PHE A 14 1.79 -17.76 -7.98
C PHE A 14 3.20 -18.06 -8.50
N ALA A 15 3.65 -17.36 -9.54
CA ALA A 15 5.03 -17.46 -10.02
C ALA A 15 6.02 -16.85 -9.01
N ALA A 16 5.66 -15.74 -8.35
CA ALA A 16 6.46 -15.18 -7.27
C ALA A 16 6.48 -16.12 -6.05
N LEU A 17 5.32 -16.66 -5.67
CA LEU A 17 5.16 -17.55 -4.52
C LEU A 17 5.98 -18.83 -4.63
N ASN A 18 6.03 -19.44 -5.81
CA ASN A 18 6.79 -20.67 -6.03
C ASN A 18 8.26 -20.44 -6.43
N GLY A 19 8.71 -19.18 -6.47
CA GLY A 19 10.07 -18.79 -6.79
C GLY A 19 10.42 -18.83 -8.29
N SER A 20 9.44 -19.00 -9.18
CA SER A 20 9.67 -18.94 -10.64
C SER A 20 9.81 -17.50 -11.16
N ALA A 21 9.32 -16.51 -10.42
CA ALA A 21 9.53 -15.09 -10.65
C ALA A 21 10.24 -14.46 -9.44
N PRO A 22 11.16 -13.50 -9.66
CA PRO A 22 11.87 -12.85 -8.57
C PRO A 22 10.93 -11.98 -7.73
N ILE A 23 11.15 -11.97 -6.42
CA ILE A 23 10.65 -10.94 -5.51
C ILE A 23 11.78 -9.96 -5.28
N HIS A 24 11.51 -8.67 -5.47
CA HIS A 24 12.54 -7.65 -5.39
C HIS A 24 12.66 -7.14 -3.95
N GLU A 25 13.88 -7.15 -3.42
CA GLU A 25 14.21 -6.43 -2.19
C GLU A 25 14.60 -5.00 -2.56
N ILE A 26 13.73 -4.04 -2.28
CA ILE A 26 13.86 -2.64 -2.70
C ILE A 26 14.79 -1.87 -1.77
N CYS A 27 14.61 -2.09 -0.47
CA CYS A 27 15.46 -1.63 0.60
C CYS A 27 15.80 -2.84 1.46
N ARG A 28 16.82 -2.73 2.31
CA ARG A 28 17.14 -3.78 3.28
C ARG A 28 15.88 -4.18 4.07
N ASP A 29 15.52 -5.46 3.99
CA ASP A 29 14.36 -6.08 4.64
C ASP A 29 12.99 -5.50 4.19
N VAL A 30 12.92 -4.91 2.99
CA VAL A 30 11.69 -4.41 2.35
C VAL A 30 11.51 -5.10 1.00
N PHE A 31 10.47 -5.91 0.86
CA PHE A 31 10.22 -6.70 -0.34
C PHE A 31 9.00 -6.19 -1.09
N ASP A 32 9.05 -6.20 -2.42
CA ASP A 32 7.97 -5.81 -3.31
C ASP A 32 7.58 -6.98 -4.22
N PHE A 33 6.29 -7.30 -4.25
CA PHE A 33 5.79 -8.48 -4.96
C PHE A 33 4.37 -8.28 -5.51
N PRO A 34 4.03 -8.93 -6.63
CA PRO A 34 2.67 -8.89 -7.18
C PRO A 34 1.68 -9.57 -6.23
N LEU A 35 0.59 -8.91 -5.85
CA LEU A 35 -0.41 -9.47 -4.93
C LEU A 35 -1.82 -9.44 -5.53
N MET A 36 -2.34 -8.25 -5.82
CA MET A 36 -3.71 -8.05 -6.31
C MET A 36 -3.72 -7.68 -7.80
N SER A 37 -4.80 -8.03 -8.50
CA SER A 37 -5.03 -7.56 -9.87
C SER A 37 -5.43 -6.08 -9.91
N GLU A 38 -5.25 -5.42 -11.05
CA GLU A 38 -5.79 -4.07 -11.27
C GLU A 38 -7.31 -4.00 -11.08
N THR A 39 -8.05 -5.07 -11.46
CA THR A 39 -9.50 -5.18 -11.26
C THR A 39 -9.88 -5.09 -9.78
N PHE A 40 -9.14 -5.80 -8.91
CA PHE A 40 -9.36 -5.73 -7.47
C PHE A 40 -9.13 -4.31 -6.95
N CYS A 41 -8.02 -3.70 -7.36
CA CYS A 41 -7.64 -2.37 -6.92
C CYS A 41 -8.70 -1.33 -7.30
N ALA A 42 -9.18 -1.36 -8.54
CA ALA A 42 -10.22 -0.46 -9.03
C ALA A 42 -11.55 -0.64 -8.28
N GLU A 43 -12.03 -1.88 -8.15
CA GLU A 43 -13.29 -2.16 -7.45
C GLU A 43 -13.22 -1.82 -5.95
N LEU A 44 -12.08 -2.04 -5.30
CA LEU A 44 -11.90 -1.65 -3.89
C LEU A 44 -11.96 -0.13 -3.72
N VAL A 45 -11.32 0.64 -4.60
CA VAL A 45 -11.37 2.11 -4.57
C VAL A 45 -12.80 2.60 -4.83
N GLU A 46 -13.50 2.00 -5.80
CA GLU A 46 -14.90 2.33 -6.11
C GLU A 46 -15.81 2.13 -4.90
N GLU A 47 -15.71 1.00 -4.20
CA GLU A 47 -16.49 0.71 -3.00
C GLU A 47 -16.18 1.68 -1.85
N CYS A 48 -14.90 2.02 -1.63
CA CYS A 48 -14.51 2.99 -0.61
C CYS A 48 -15.05 4.40 -0.90
N GLU A 49 -14.98 4.86 -2.15
CA GLU A 49 -15.54 6.15 -2.56
C GLU A 49 -17.07 6.16 -2.54
N TYR A 50 -17.73 5.05 -2.91
CA TYR A 50 -19.18 4.89 -2.77
C TYR A 50 -19.63 4.99 -1.31
N TYR A 51 -18.89 4.37 -0.38
CA TYR A 51 -19.17 4.51 1.05
C TYR A 51 -18.95 5.95 1.54
N GLY A 52 -17.91 6.63 1.06
CA GLY A 52 -17.72 8.08 1.17
C GLY A 52 -17.38 8.61 2.57
N ARG A 53 -17.26 7.75 3.59
CA ARG A 53 -16.89 8.16 4.96
C ARG A 53 -15.41 7.91 5.22
N TRP A 54 -14.60 8.89 4.84
CA TRP A 54 -13.16 8.90 5.11
C TRP A 54 -12.86 9.50 6.48
N SER A 55 -11.85 8.97 7.18
CA SER A 55 -11.36 9.59 8.43
C SER A 55 -10.74 10.95 8.11
N ASP A 56 -10.95 11.92 8.98
CA ASP A 56 -10.32 13.25 8.94
C ASP A 56 -8.91 13.25 9.57
N GLY A 57 -8.32 12.06 9.79
CA GLY A 57 -7.05 11.88 10.48
C GLY A 57 -7.18 11.81 12.00
N ARG A 58 -8.39 11.90 12.57
CA ARG A 58 -8.67 11.52 13.97
C ARG A 58 -8.93 10.02 13.99
N ASN A 59 -8.03 9.28 14.64
CA ASN A 59 -8.02 7.82 14.71
C ASN A 59 -9.37 7.21 15.16
N GLU A 60 -10.26 6.92 14.22
CA GLU A 60 -11.34 5.94 14.39
C GLU A 60 -11.36 5.01 13.17
N PRO A 61 -10.53 3.96 13.16
CA PRO A 61 -10.56 2.95 12.11
C PRO A 61 -11.84 2.11 12.21
N VAL A 62 -12.48 1.81 11.08
CA VAL A 62 -13.54 0.80 10.99
C VAL A 62 -12.85 -0.58 10.91
N GLU A 63 -13.15 -1.47 11.85
CA GLU A 63 -12.36 -2.69 12.13
C GLU A 63 -12.47 -3.82 11.08
N SER A 64 -11.34 -4.20 10.49
CA SER A 64 -10.75 -5.53 10.64
C SER A 64 -9.46 -5.33 11.47
N ILE A 65 -8.81 -6.35 12.05
CA ILE A 65 -7.71 -6.12 13.05
C ILE A 65 -6.57 -5.21 12.53
N MET A 66 -6.46 -4.91 11.23
CA MET A 66 -6.28 -3.54 10.68
C MET A 66 -6.01 -3.62 9.18
N MET A 67 -7.00 -3.88 8.32
CA MET A 67 -6.89 -3.58 6.89
C MET A 67 -7.72 -2.35 6.56
N PHE A 68 -7.09 -1.31 6.04
CA PHE A 68 -7.74 -0.04 5.73
C PHE A 68 -7.17 0.57 4.44
N VAL A 69 -8.00 1.36 3.76
CA VAL A 69 -7.59 2.12 2.58
C VAL A 69 -7.24 3.54 3.02
N VAL A 70 -6.08 4.03 2.59
CA VAL A 70 -5.66 5.41 2.80
C VAL A 70 -5.79 6.17 1.50
N ARG A 71 -6.32 7.38 1.59
CA ARG A 71 -6.43 8.32 0.48
C ARG A 71 -5.57 9.55 0.76
N TYR A 72 -4.61 9.82 -0.13
CA TYR A 72 -3.80 11.02 -0.06
C TYR A 72 -4.20 12.02 -1.13
N ARG A 73 -4.43 13.27 -0.72
CA ARG A 73 -4.74 14.41 -1.61
C ARG A 73 -4.04 15.69 -1.15
N PRO A 74 -3.64 16.58 -2.07
CA PRO A 74 -2.97 17.84 -1.73
C PRO A 74 -3.79 18.77 -0.82
N ASP A 75 -5.11 18.74 -0.94
CA ASP A 75 -6.08 19.60 -0.24
C ASP A 75 -6.66 18.98 1.04
N GLU A 76 -6.36 17.70 1.30
CA GLU A 76 -6.73 16.97 2.52
C GLU A 76 -5.45 16.57 3.28
N GLN A 77 -5.21 15.27 3.45
CA GLN A 77 -3.96 14.73 3.97
C GLN A 77 -3.05 14.31 2.81
N ALA A 78 -2.01 15.10 2.51
CA ALA A 78 -1.13 14.85 1.37
C ALA A 78 0.02 13.86 1.65
N SER A 79 0.40 13.72 2.92
CA SER A 79 1.58 12.96 3.37
C SER A 79 1.33 12.30 4.72
N LEU A 80 2.29 11.48 5.17
CA LEU A 80 2.27 10.88 6.51
C LEU A 80 3.64 11.03 7.16
N ARG A 81 3.69 11.69 8.32
CA ARG A 81 4.92 11.95 9.07
C ARG A 81 5.67 10.66 9.44
N PRO A 82 6.98 10.72 9.73
CA PRO A 82 7.74 9.57 10.20
C PRO A 82 7.08 8.84 11.38
N HIS A 83 6.87 7.52 11.26
CA HIS A 83 6.26 6.70 12.29
C HIS A 83 6.68 5.22 12.18
N HIS A 84 6.29 4.45 13.20
CA HIS A 84 6.32 3.00 13.20
C HIS A 84 4.89 2.48 13.18
N ASP A 85 4.69 1.31 12.59
CA ASP A 85 3.40 0.64 12.60
C ASP A 85 3.25 -0.18 13.87
N ALA A 86 2.01 -0.34 14.30
CA ALA A 86 1.65 -1.22 15.40
C ALA A 86 1.54 -2.68 14.92
N SER A 87 2.58 -3.20 14.25
CA SER A 87 2.61 -4.53 13.63
C SER A 87 3.97 -5.22 13.82
N THR A 88 4.01 -6.55 13.67
CA THR A 88 5.29 -7.25 13.44
C THR A 88 5.80 -6.94 12.05
N TYR A 89 4.92 -7.04 11.05
CA TYR A 89 5.17 -6.63 9.67
C TYR A 89 3.90 -6.01 9.08
N SER A 90 4.09 -5.11 8.13
CA SER A 90 3.02 -4.43 7.42
C SER A 90 3.06 -4.79 5.95
N ILE A 91 1.88 -4.82 5.32
CA ILE A 91 1.76 -4.81 3.87
C ILE A 91 1.13 -3.50 3.41
N ASP A 92 1.61 -2.98 2.29
CA ASP A 92 1.11 -1.75 1.64
C ASP A 92 0.95 -2.02 0.14
N VAL A 93 -0.30 -1.97 -0.35
CA VAL A 93 -0.67 -2.27 -1.74
C VAL A 93 -1.01 -0.99 -2.47
N ALA A 94 -0.33 -0.72 -3.58
CA ALA A 94 -0.68 0.40 -4.46
C ALA A 94 -1.98 0.10 -5.20
N LEU A 95 -2.98 1.00 -5.11
CA LEU A 95 -4.29 0.78 -5.70
C LEU A 95 -4.54 1.56 -7.00
N ASN A 96 -3.72 2.56 -7.30
CA ASN A 96 -3.86 3.35 -8.53
C ASN A 96 -2.52 3.88 -9.05
N LYS A 97 -2.53 4.48 -10.25
CA LYS A 97 -1.34 4.64 -11.08
C LYS A 97 -0.77 6.06 -11.01
N ARG A 98 0.50 6.17 -10.61
CA ARG A 98 1.25 7.43 -10.68
C ARG A 98 1.40 7.89 -12.14
N GLY A 99 1.33 9.19 -12.37
CA GLY A 99 1.39 9.79 -13.71
C GLY A 99 0.08 9.74 -14.49
N VAL A 100 -0.95 9.08 -13.93
CA VAL A 100 -2.32 9.05 -14.49
C VAL A 100 -3.30 9.60 -13.46
N ASP A 101 -3.31 9.02 -12.26
CA ASP A 101 -4.29 9.33 -11.21
C ASP A 101 -3.74 10.32 -10.16
N TYR A 102 -2.42 10.37 -10.00
CA TYR A 102 -1.73 11.25 -9.07
C TYR A 102 -0.27 11.53 -9.45
N GLU A 103 0.30 12.58 -8.85
CA GLU A 103 1.72 12.94 -8.90
C GLU A 103 2.33 13.01 -7.50
N GLY A 104 3.65 12.82 -7.40
CA GLY A 104 4.35 12.72 -6.11
C GLY A 104 3.98 11.44 -5.35
N GLY A 105 4.16 11.43 -4.04
CA GLY A 105 3.91 10.26 -3.19
C GLY A 105 5.10 9.32 -3.08
N GLY A 106 4.84 8.10 -2.62
CA GLY A 106 5.85 7.09 -2.32
C GLY A 106 6.12 6.98 -0.82
N VAL A 107 7.16 6.22 -0.47
CA VAL A 107 7.56 5.95 0.91
C VAL A 107 9.06 6.12 1.05
N ARG A 108 9.49 6.65 2.20
CA ARG A 108 10.91 6.73 2.56
C ARG A 108 11.15 6.02 3.88
N PHE A 109 12.10 5.10 3.88
CA PHE A 109 12.60 4.44 5.08
C PHE A 109 13.83 5.18 5.61
N LEU A 110 13.64 5.94 6.69
CA LEU A 110 14.61 6.94 7.16
C LEU A 110 15.94 6.30 7.57
N ARG A 111 15.89 5.16 8.28
CA ARG A 111 17.08 4.46 8.77
C ARG A 111 18.03 4.04 7.65
N TYR A 112 17.48 3.73 6.47
CA TYR A 112 18.24 3.21 5.34
C TYR A 112 18.48 4.26 4.25
N ASN A 113 17.97 5.48 4.44
CA ASN A 113 17.93 6.53 3.42
C ASN A 113 17.46 6.00 2.04
N CYS A 114 16.45 5.13 2.08
CA CYS A 114 15.92 4.45 0.92
C CYS A 114 14.53 5.01 0.62
N THR A 115 14.29 5.36 -0.64
CA THR A 115 13.01 5.88 -1.12
C THR A 115 12.49 4.94 -2.19
N PHE A 116 11.21 4.60 -2.11
CA PHE A 116 10.53 3.77 -3.09
C PHE A 116 9.22 4.44 -3.52
N ASP A 117 8.96 4.44 -4.82
CA ASP A 117 7.78 5.09 -5.37
C ASP A 117 6.49 4.34 -5.04
N ALA A 118 6.57 3.01 -4.85
CA ALA A 118 5.46 2.12 -4.49
C ALA A 118 4.19 2.43 -5.31
N ASP A 119 4.33 2.43 -6.64
CA ASP A 119 3.34 2.94 -7.60
C ASP A 119 2.91 1.91 -8.66
N THR A 120 3.42 0.68 -8.59
CA THR A 120 2.95 -0.41 -9.45
C THR A 120 1.63 -0.96 -8.91
N VAL A 121 0.53 -0.70 -9.62
CA VAL A 121 -0.82 -1.11 -9.19
C VAL A 121 -0.89 -2.61 -8.91
N GLY A 122 -1.45 -2.98 -7.76
CA GLY A 122 -1.63 -4.36 -7.34
C GLY A 122 -0.38 -5.02 -6.75
N TYR A 123 0.78 -4.37 -6.80
CA TYR A 123 1.96 -4.81 -6.06
C TYR A 123 1.84 -4.42 -4.59
N SER A 124 2.41 -5.28 -3.74
CA SER A 124 2.47 -5.12 -2.30
C SER A 124 3.91 -5.01 -1.86
N MET A 125 4.20 -3.94 -1.13
CA MET A 125 5.39 -3.86 -0.31
C MET A 125 5.13 -4.57 1.02
N ILE A 126 6.10 -5.33 1.53
CA ILE A 126 6.09 -5.93 2.88
C ILE A 126 7.36 -5.57 3.63
N PHE A 127 7.22 -5.14 4.89
CA PHE A 127 8.33 -4.68 5.72
C PHE A 127 8.03 -4.82 7.23
N PRO A 128 9.04 -4.93 8.11
CA PRO A 128 8.84 -4.94 9.56
C PRO A 128 8.22 -3.64 10.09
N GLY A 129 7.13 -3.70 10.86
CA GLY A 129 6.42 -2.50 11.32
C GLY A 129 7.08 -1.77 12.49
N ARG A 130 7.71 -2.52 13.40
CA ARG A 130 8.35 -2.00 14.62
C ARG A 130 9.87 -1.96 14.53
N LEU A 131 10.45 -1.14 15.42
CA LEU A 131 11.88 -1.03 15.74
C LEU A 131 12.79 -0.51 14.62
N THR A 132 12.76 -1.09 13.42
CA THR A 132 13.82 -0.91 12.42
C THR A 132 13.42 -0.07 11.21
N HIS A 133 12.14 -0.04 10.83
CA HIS A 133 11.65 0.63 9.63
C HIS A 133 10.80 1.87 9.98
N LEU A 134 11.42 2.84 10.66
CA LEU A 134 10.82 4.17 10.78
C LEU A 134 10.67 4.73 9.36
N HIS A 135 9.44 5.01 8.96
CA HIS A 135 9.14 5.40 7.58
C HIS A 135 8.15 6.56 7.52
N GLU A 136 8.18 7.30 6.41
CA GLU A 136 7.28 8.40 6.11
C GLU A 136 6.62 8.21 4.74
N GLY A 137 5.36 8.64 4.62
CA GLY A 137 4.66 8.73 3.35
C GLY A 137 4.95 10.08 2.71
N LEU A 138 5.58 10.06 1.53
CA LEU A 138 5.94 11.28 0.80
C LEU A 138 4.68 11.97 0.27
N ALA A 139 4.78 13.28 0.03
CA ALA A 139 3.63 14.10 -0.33
C ALA A 139 3.11 13.79 -1.74
N THR A 140 1.81 13.49 -1.83
CA THR A 140 1.05 13.52 -3.09
C THR A 140 0.83 14.97 -3.48
N THR A 141 1.29 15.38 -4.66
CA THR A 141 1.32 16.79 -5.08
C THR A 141 0.20 17.17 -6.03
N GLN A 142 -0.37 16.19 -6.75
CA GLN A 142 -1.55 16.36 -7.61
C GLN A 142 -2.38 15.08 -7.60
N GLY A 143 -3.66 15.20 -7.93
CA GLY A 143 -4.57 14.05 -8.03
C GLY A 143 -4.82 13.38 -6.68
N THR A 144 -5.11 12.07 -6.71
CA THR A 144 -5.40 11.29 -5.50
C THR A 144 -4.66 9.97 -5.52
N ARG A 145 -3.89 9.67 -4.48
CA ARG A 145 -3.20 8.38 -4.31
C ARG A 145 -3.98 7.50 -3.34
N TYR A 146 -4.24 6.25 -3.73
CA TYR A 146 -4.87 5.25 -2.89
C TYR A 146 -3.92 4.10 -2.60
N ILE A 147 -3.88 3.68 -1.33
CA ILE A 147 -3.16 2.49 -0.89
C ILE A 147 -4.02 1.66 0.05
N ALA A 148 -3.89 0.33 0.02
CA ALA A 148 -4.46 -0.56 1.03
C ALA A 148 -3.36 -1.05 1.96
N VAL A 149 -3.49 -0.77 3.25
CA VAL A 149 -2.50 -1.11 4.26
C VAL A 149 -3.07 -2.17 5.19
N SER A 150 -2.24 -3.14 5.58
CA SER A 150 -2.59 -4.05 6.67
C SER A 150 -1.46 -4.23 7.68
N PHE A 151 -1.81 -4.12 8.97
CA PHE A 151 -0.91 -4.34 10.09
C PHE A 151 -1.05 -5.78 10.58
N ILE A 152 -0.01 -6.59 10.38
CA ILE A 152 -0.08 -8.03 10.61
C ILE A 152 0.72 -8.42 11.86
N ASN A 153 0.11 -9.29 12.68
CA ASN A 153 0.63 -9.72 13.98
C ASN A 153 1.00 -8.53 14.89
N PRO A 154 0.01 -7.73 15.33
CA PRO A 154 0.22 -6.56 16.21
C PRO A 154 0.74 -6.90 17.62
#